data_AF-T0L6A0-F1
#
_entry.id   AF-T0L6A0-F1
#
_cell.length_a   1.000
_cell.length_b   1.000
_cell.length_c   1.000
_cell.angle_alpha   90.00
_cell.angle_beta   90.00
_cell.angle_gamma   90.00
#
_symmetry.space_group_name_H-M   'P 1'
#
loop_
_entity.id
_entity.type
_entity.pdbx_description
1 polymer ?
#
loop_
_entity_poly.entity_id
_entity_poly.type
_entity_poly.pdbx_seq_one_letter_code
_entity_poly.pdbx_strand_id
1 'polypeptide(L)'
;MSKRLNVLSIITSKKNKEIQSIVTKIRSDCIQVIREKLSDPMKQYSLIQKLLKKNECKLFLTITNGFFSFGRSFNDEILDLLKFKIINSKSTFKNVVSAELNMKYYIFIQNIADDRICNLIIDVFNMKSSKVCLKNIKYCWIFSCIDSKYIFKYCRILSNDEIEDIGPYFELELVDKYYCSDELYKKSFGEINEIGTLHIDKQDLREIKTRKYRK
;
A
#
# COMPACT_ATOMS: atom_id res chain seq x y z
N MET A 1 14.59 5.21 -11.01
CA MET A 1 14.12 4.04 -10.23
C MET A 1 13.15 4.52 -9.14
N SER A 2 11.88 4.08 -9.13
CA SER A 2 10.89 4.55 -8.13
C SER A 2 11.19 4.01 -6.73
N LYS A 3 11.01 4.85 -5.69
CA LYS A 3 11.20 4.50 -4.26
C LYS A 3 9.96 3.76 -3.75
N ARG A 4 10.13 2.76 -2.85
CA ARG A 4 8.99 2.11 -2.17
C ARG A 4 8.21 3.17 -1.39
N LEU A 5 6.88 3.09 -1.41
CA LEU A 5 6.04 4.01 -0.68
C LEU A 5 6.04 3.67 0.82
N ASN A 6 6.39 4.66 1.64
CA ASN A 6 6.30 4.55 3.09
C ASN A 6 4.83 4.44 3.53
N VAL A 7 4.59 3.66 4.59
CA VAL A 7 3.25 3.52 5.18
C VAL A 7 3.19 4.14 6.55
N LEU A 8 2.17 4.97 6.74
CA LEU A 8 1.86 5.55 8.03
C LEU A 8 0.98 4.59 8.83
N SER A 9 1.49 4.03 9.92
CA SER A 9 0.71 3.28 10.90
C SER A 9 0.18 4.24 11.97
N ILE A 10 -1.13 4.48 11.99
CA ILE A 10 -1.75 5.40 12.95
C ILE A 10 -2.30 4.60 14.13
N ILE A 11 -1.66 4.78 15.29
CA ILE A 11 -1.96 4.07 16.52
C ILE A 11 -2.94 4.91 17.35
N THR A 12 -4.10 4.33 17.65
CA THR A 12 -5.20 5.03 18.36
C THR A 12 -5.40 4.55 19.78
N SER A 13 -4.87 3.37 20.14
CA SER A 13 -4.88 2.85 21.51
C SER A 13 -3.75 1.83 21.72
N LYS A 14 -3.44 1.51 22.99
CA LYS A 14 -2.46 0.46 23.34
C LYS A 14 -2.85 -0.92 22.80
N LYS A 15 -4.13 -1.30 22.93
CA LYS A 15 -4.64 -2.57 22.38
C LYS A 15 -4.48 -2.65 20.86
N ASN A 16 -4.80 -1.56 20.15
CA ASN A 16 -4.65 -1.51 18.69
C ASN A 16 -3.17 -1.54 18.28
N LYS A 17 -2.27 -0.99 19.10
CA LYS A 17 -0.83 -1.00 18.88
C LYS A 17 -0.29 -2.41 18.81
N GLU A 18 -0.72 -3.33 19.67
CA GLU A 18 -0.21 -4.70 19.70
C GLU A 18 -0.46 -5.40 18.36
N ILE A 19 -1.69 -5.33 17.87
CA ILE A 19 -2.11 -5.93 16.61
C ILE A 19 -1.42 -5.26 15.41
N GLN A 20 -1.43 -3.92 15.35
CA GLN A 20 -0.76 -3.19 14.27
C GLN A 20 0.76 -3.44 14.28
N SER A 21 1.38 -3.59 15.46
CA SER A 21 2.83 -3.71 15.57
C SER A 21 3.37 -4.91 14.81
N ILE A 22 2.63 -6.01 14.78
CA ILE A 22 3.02 -7.23 14.06
C ILE A 22 3.07 -6.95 12.56
N VAL A 23 2.00 -6.33 12.02
CA VAL A 23 1.93 -5.94 10.62
C VAL A 23 3.07 -4.97 10.27
N THR A 24 3.32 -3.97 11.12
CA THR A 24 4.40 -3.00 10.88
C THR A 24 5.80 -3.63 10.93
N LYS A 25 6.02 -4.63 11.79
CA LYS A 25 7.30 -5.35 11.90
C LYS A 25 7.59 -6.18 10.66
N ILE A 26 6.59 -6.89 10.14
CA ILE A 26 6.72 -7.69 8.91
C ILE A 26 7.01 -6.79 7.71
N ARG A 27 6.34 -5.63 7.65
CA ARG A 27 6.46 -4.69 6.52
C ARG A 27 7.78 -3.89 6.53
N SER A 28 8.30 -3.61 7.73
CA SER A 28 9.56 -2.96 8.08
C SER A 28 9.84 -1.51 7.64
N ASP A 29 8.98 -0.91 6.83
CA ASP A 29 9.03 0.50 6.39
C ASP A 29 7.83 1.34 6.84
N CYS A 30 7.21 0.94 7.97
CA CYS A 30 6.13 1.70 8.57
C CYS A 30 6.65 2.83 9.47
N ILE A 31 6.14 4.05 9.25
CA ILE A 31 6.27 5.17 10.18
C ILE A 31 5.09 5.10 11.16
N GLN A 32 5.36 4.99 12.46
CA GLN A 32 4.33 4.91 13.48
C GLN A 32 4.02 6.28 14.08
N VAL A 33 2.74 6.65 14.14
CA VAL A 33 2.29 7.90 14.78
C VAL A 33 1.13 7.61 15.74
N ILE A 34 1.19 8.17 16.94
CA ILE A 34 0.13 8.04 17.95
C ILE A 34 -0.88 9.17 17.78
N ARG A 35 -2.16 8.82 17.58
CA ARG A 35 -3.30 9.73 17.49
C ARG A 35 -4.54 9.10 18.11
N GLU A 36 -4.67 9.24 19.42
CA GLU A 36 -5.78 8.69 20.20
C GLU A 36 -7.14 9.31 19.87
N LYS A 37 -7.15 10.54 19.32
CA LYS A 37 -8.39 11.25 18.92
C LYS A 37 -8.97 10.79 17.57
N LEU A 38 -8.26 9.94 16.81
CA LEU A 38 -8.77 9.39 15.56
C LEU A 38 -9.74 8.26 15.88
N SER A 39 -11.03 8.46 15.60
CA SER A 39 -12.10 7.49 15.88
C SER A 39 -12.61 6.82 14.61
N ASP A 40 -12.71 7.57 13.50
CA ASP A 40 -13.20 7.06 12.23
C ASP A 40 -12.45 7.70 11.04
N PRO A 41 -11.55 6.95 10.37
CA PRO A 41 -10.80 7.46 9.23
C PRO A 41 -11.68 7.96 8.08
N MET A 42 -12.87 7.36 7.88
CA MET A 42 -13.79 7.77 6.82
C MET A 42 -14.36 9.17 7.07
N LYS A 43 -14.69 9.49 8.34
CA LYS A 43 -15.23 10.81 8.71
C LYS A 43 -14.12 11.85 8.89
N GLN A 44 -12.92 11.41 9.24
CA GLN A 44 -11.78 12.26 9.58
C GLN A 44 -10.68 12.20 8.50
N TYR A 45 -11.04 12.00 7.23
CA TYR A 45 -10.08 11.86 6.12
C TYR A 45 -9.15 13.09 5.98
N SER A 46 -9.63 14.29 6.30
CA SER A 46 -8.82 15.52 6.30
C SER A 46 -7.69 15.50 7.34
N LEU A 47 -7.90 14.86 8.49
CA LEU A 47 -6.84 14.60 9.47
C LEU A 47 -5.82 13.60 8.92
N ILE A 48 -6.30 12.54 8.26
CA ILE A 48 -5.44 11.54 7.63
C ILE A 48 -4.55 12.19 6.56
N GLN A 49 -5.11 13.02 5.68
CA GLN A 49 -4.36 13.77 4.66
C GLN A 49 -3.26 14.63 5.28
N LYS A 50 -3.58 15.40 6.33
CA LYS A 50 -2.58 16.20 7.05
C LYS A 50 -1.46 15.35 7.63
N LEU A 51 -1.79 14.17 8.18
CA LEU A 51 -0.80 13.26 8.74
C LEU A 51 0.08 12.62 7.65
N LEU A 52 -0.52 12.19 6.54
CA LEU A 52 0.20 11.65 5.38
C LEU A 52 1.18 12.69 4.83
N LYS A 53 0.71 13.92 4.58
CA LYS A 53 1.54 15.04 4.12
C LYS A 53 2.68 15.35 5.09
N LYS A 54 2.39 15.47 6.38
CA LYS A 54 3.40 15.78 7.41
C LYS A 54 4.51 14.73 7.50
N ASN A 55 4.19 13.46 7.26
CA ASN A 55 5.15 12.35 7.38
C ASN A 55 5.70 11.88 6.02
N GLU A 56 5.38 12.59 4.94
CA GLU A 56 5.77 12.24 3.56
C GLU A 56 5.38 10.79 3.17
N CYS A 57 4.23 10.33 3.69
CA CYS A 57 3.66 9.02 3.38
C CYS A 57 2.56 9.15 2.35
N LYS A 58 2.42 8.14 1.47
CA LYS A 58 1.31 8.03 0.50
C LYS A 58 0.32 6.94 0.86
N LEU A 59 0.60 6.17 1.88
CA LEU A 59 -0.16 5.00 2.29
C LEU A 59 -0.36 5.08 3.80
N PHE A 60 -1.49 4.59 4.28
CA PHE A 60 -1.71 4.45 5.72
C PHE A 60 -2.45 3.17 6.06
N LEU A 61 -2.29 2.76 7.31
CA LEU A 61 -3.08 1.73 7.94
C LEU A 61 -3.41 2.16 9.38
N THR A 62 -4.57 1.77 9.85
CA THR A 62 -5.01 2.05 11.22
C THR A 62 -6.07 1.07 11.67
N ILE A 63 -6.10 0.82 12.98
CA ILE A 63 -7.11 0.02 13.66
C ILE A 63 -7.77 0.95 14.67
N THR A 64 -9.08 1.13 14.55
CA THR A 64 -9.91 2.05 15.35
C THR A 64 -11.18 1.34 15.76
N ASN A 65 -11.49 1.26 17.06
CA ASN A 65 -12.77 0.74 17.56
C ASN A 65 -13.24 -0.59 16.92
N GLY A 66 -12.32 -1.53 16.69
CA GLY A 66 -12.64 -2.82 16.06
C GLY A 66 -12.74 -2.79 14.52
N PHE A 67 -12.33 -1.69 13.88
CA PHE A 67 -12.23 -1.59 12.43
C PHE A 67 -10.78 -1.55 11.99
N PHE A 68 -10.44 -2.27 10.93
CA PHE A 68 -9.17 -2.17 10.23
C PHE A 68 -9.38 -1.33 8.97
N SER A 69 -8.69 -0.21 8.88
CA SER A 69 -8.74 0.67 7.71
C SER A 69 -7.37 0.86 7.10
N PHE A 70 -7.30 0.89 5.78
CA PHE A 70 -6.11 1.24 5.03
C PHE A 70 -6.50 1.99 3.77
N GLY A 71 -5.59 2.81 3.28
CA GLY A 71 -5.86 3.67 2.15
C GLY A 71 -4.59 4.28 1.58
N ARG A 72 -4.75 4.96 0.46
CA ARG A 72 -3.66 5.61 -0.26
C ARG A 72 -4.04 7.02 -0.69
N SER A 73 -3.03 7.87 -0.84
CA SER A 73 -3.15 9.24 -1.29
C SER A 73 -2.28 9.53 -2.50
N PHE A 74 -2.71 10.51 -3.28
CA PHE A 74 -1.99 11.08 -4.40
C PHE A 74 -2.17 12.59 -4.37
N ASN A 75 -1.05 13.33 -4.48
CA ASN A 75 -1.04 14.79 -4.39
C ASN A 75 -1.82 15.34 -3.19
N ASP A 76 -1.59 14.75 -2.00
CA ASP A 76 -2.25 15.08 -0.73
C ASP A 76 -3.78 14.79 -0.67
N GLU A 77 -4.36 14.21 -1.72
CA GLU A 77 -5.76 13.79 -1.76
C GLU A 77 -5.91 12.29 -1.53
N ILE A 78 -6.98 11.85 -0.85
CA ILE A 78 -7.24 10.41 -0.66
C ILE A 78 -7.74 9.86 -2.00
N LEU A 79 -7.08 8.81 -2.49
CA LEU A 79 -7.52 8.09 -3.69
C LEU A 79 -8.48 6.96 -3.35
N ASP A 80 -8.07 6.13 -2.38
CA ASP A 80 -8.81 4.95 -1.98
C ASP A 80 -8.71 4.81 -0.46
N LEU A 81 -9.83 4.47 0.16
CA LEU A 81 -9.90 4.17 1.58
C LEU A 81 -10.88 3.03 1.78
N LEU A 82 -10.43 1.97 2.43
CA LEU A 82 -11.25 0.82 2.78
C LEU A 82 -11.38 0.72 4.29
N LYS A 83 -12.59 0.40 4.75
CA LYS A 83 -12.89 0.19 6.16
C LYS A 83 -13.52 -1.18 6.34
N PHE A 84 -12.79 -2.03 7.04
CA PHE A 84 -13.23 -3.36 7.41
C PHE A 84 -13.59 -3.41 8.88
N LYS A 85 -14.66 -4.10 9.24
CA LYS A 85 -14.92 -4.52 10.62
C LYS A 85 -14.13 -5.79 10.89
N ILE A 86 -13.45 -5.83 12.03
CA ILE A 86 -12.73 -7.01 12.50
C ILE A 86 -13.73 -7.92 13.21
N ILE A 87 -14.08 -9.03 12.59
CA ILE A 87 -14.91 -10.07 13.19
C ILE A 87 -14.06 -10.86 14.20
N ASN A 88 -12.88 -11.29 13.76
CA ASN A 88 -11.95 -12.07 14.55
C ASN A 88 -10.53 -11.65 14.24
N SER A 89 -9.66 -11.67 15.23
CA SER A 89 -8.24 -11.40 15.04
C SER A 89 -7.40 -12.26 15.97
N LYS A 90 -6.32 -12.83 15.44
CA LYS A 90 -5.32 -13.55 16.24
C LYS A 90 -3.95 -12.98 15.95
N SER A 91 -3.23 -12.62 17.02
CA SER A 91 -1.84 -12.15 16.98
C SER A 91 -0.82 -13.29 16.91
N THR A 92 -1.26 -14.53 17.08
CA THR A 92 -0.41 -15.64 17.50
C THR A 92 0.61 -16.10 16.47
N PHE A 93 1.84 -16.23 16.96
CA PHE A 93 2.69 -17.41 16.87
C PHE A 93 2.81 -18.06 18.29
N LYS A 94 1.77 -18.70 18.83
CA LYS A 94 1.94 -19.53 20.04
C LYS A 94 2.23 -20.95 19.57
N ASN A 95 3.32 -21.54 20.07
CA ASN A 95 3.84 -22.85 19.67
C ASN A 95 4.33 -22.95 18.22
N VAL A 96 4.56 -21.81 17.55
CA VAL A 96 5.06 -21.73 16.18
C VAL A 96 6.30 -20.84 16.15
N VAL A 97 7.28 -21.17 15.31
CA VAL A 97 8.50 -20.36 15.15
C VAL A 97 8.12 -18.98 14.59
N SER A 98 8.46 -17.92 15.32
CA SER A 98 8.24 -16.54 14.90
C SER A 98 8.79 -16.27 13.49
N ALA A 99 8.09 -15.43 12.73
CA ALA A 99 8.56 -15.04 11.41
C ALA A 99 9.91 -14.31 11.49
N GLU A 100 10.82 -14.71 10.62
CA GLU A 100 12.06 -14.00 10.35
C GLU A 100 11.71 -12.59 9.81
N LEU A 101 12.20 -11.55 10.48
CA LEU A 101 11.94 -10.16 10.09
C LEU A 101 12.66 -9.83 8.78
N ASN A 102 12.10 -8.90 7.99
CA ASN A 102 12.66 -8.42 6.72
C ASN A 102 12.79 -9.47 5.61
N MET A 103 12.17 -10.64 5.77
CA MET A 103 12.13 -11.65 4.72
C MET A 103 11.19 -11.24 3.59
N LYS A 104 11.56 -11.61 2.36
CA LYS A 104 10.69 -11.47 1.19
C LYS A 104 9.53 -12.47 1.30
N TYR A 105 8.36 -12.06 0.84
CA TYR A 105 7.16 -12.87 0.86
C TYR A 105 6.37 -12.74 -0.44
N TYR A 106 5.55 -13.74 -0.72
CA TYR A 106 4.51 -13.66 -1.74
C TYR A 106 3.27 -12.93 -1.20
N ILE A 107 2.47 -12.38 -2.10
CA ILE A 107 1.14 -11.86 -1.78
C ILE A 107 0.17 -12.62 -2.69
N PHE A 108 -0.69 -13.42 -2.09
CA PHE A 108 -1.75 -14.13 -2.78
C PHE A 108 -3.06 -13.38 -2.59
N ILE A 109 -3.70 -13.03 -3.69
CA ILE A 109 -5.02 -12.42 -3.70
C ILE A 109 -5.97 -13.41 -4.38
N GLN A 110 -7.04 -13.79 -3.68
CA GLN A 110 -7.92 -14.87 -4.13
C GLN A 110 -9.39 -14.48 -3.98
N ASN A 111 -10.20 -14.77 -5.00
CA ASN A 111 -11.65 -14.59 -4.97
C ASN A 111 -12.11 -13.15 -4.67
N ILE A 112 -11.31 -12.14 -5.01
CA ILE A 112 -11.67 -10.72 -4.86
C ILE A 112 -12.01 -10.16 -6.23
N ALA A 113 -13.26 -9.75 -6.43
CA ALA A 113 -13.75 -9.23 -7.70
C ALA A 113 -13.38 -7.75 -7.95
N ASP A 114 -13.04 -7.00 -6.90
CA ASP A 114 -12.76 -5.56 -7.00
C ASP A 114 -11.26 -5.30 -7.17
N ASP A 115 -10.85 -4.99 -8.40
CA ASP A 115 -9.45 -4.72 -8.76
C ASP A 115 -8.84 -3.55 -7.99
N ARG A 116 -9.63 -2.54 -7.59
CA ARG A 116 -9.11 -1.40 -6.80
C ARG A 116 -8.69 -1.86 -5.40
N ILE A 117 -9.43 -2.80 -4.81
CA ILE A 117 -9.04 -3.43 -3.53
C ILE A 117 -7.76 -4.22 -3.71
N CYS A 118 -7.68 -5.05 -4.76
CA CYS A 118 -6.49 -5.85 -5.06
C CYS A 118 -5.25 -4.96 -5.20
N ASN A 119 -5.35 -3.89 -6.00
CA ASN A 119 -4.27 -2.93 -6.21
C ASN A 119 -3.85 -2.21 -4.92
N LEU A 120 -4.79 -1.78 -4.10
CA LEU A 120 -4.48 -1.15 -2.82
C LEU A 120 -3.76 -2.13 -1.87
N ILE A 121 -4.19 -3.39 -1.81
CA ILE A 121 -3.54 -4.42 -0.99
C ILE A 121 -2.11 -4.67 -1.48
N ILE A 122 -1.89 -4.72 -2.79
CA ILE A 122 -0.54 -4.83 -3.36
C ILE A 122 0.27 -3.58 -2.99
N ASP A 123 -0.22 -2.37 -3.22
CA ASP A 123 0.52 -1.14 -2.92
C ASP A 123 0.90 -1.02 -1.45
N VAL A 124 -0.03 -1.39 -0.57
CA VAL A 124 0.26 -1.59 0.83
C VAL A 124 1.30 -2.72 0.88
N PHE A 125 1.00 -4.00 0.80
CA PHE A 125 1.94 -5.03 1.25
C PHE A 125 3.16 -5.31 0.34
N ASN A 126 3.32 -4.65 -0.81
CA ASN A 126 4.45 -4.88 -1.73
C ASN A 126 5.80 -4.62 -1.05
N MET A 127 6.80 -5.45 -1.39
CA MET A 127 8.21 -5.26 -1.06
C MET A 127 9.04 -5.01 -2.31
N LYS A 128 9.66 -3.82 -2.40
CA LYS A 128 10.61 -3.52 -3.48
C LYS A 128 11.82 -4.47 -3.44
N SER A 129 12.15 -5.09 -4.58
CA SER A 129 13.38 -5.87 -4.77
C SER A 129 13.91 -5.71 -6.19
N SER A 130 15.22 -5.58 -6.35
CA SER A 130 15.88 -5.59 -7.67
C SER A 130 16.32 -6.99 -8.10
N LYS A 131 16.53 -7.88 -7.12
CA LYS A 131 16.85 -9.29 -7.31
C LYS A 131 16.07 -10.10 -6.27
N VAL A 132 15.61 -11.28 -6.65
CA VAL A 132 14.85 -12.17 -5.77
C VAL A 132 15.48 -13.55 -5.85
N CYS A 133 15.86 -14.11 -4.71
CA CYS A 133 16.25 -15.51 -4.61
C CYS A 133 15.01 -16.31 -4.19
N LEU A 134 14.40 -17.03 -5.13
CA LEU A 134 13.17 -17.79 -4.87
C LEU A 134 13.34 -18.82 -3.75
N LYS A 135 14.52 -19.44 -3.65
CA LYS A 135 14.87 -20.40 -2.59
C LYS A 135 14.79 -19.82 -1.17
N ASN A 136 14.76 -18.49 -1.04
CA ASN A 136 14.74 -17.80 0.25
C ASN A 136 13.37 -17.17 0.56
N ILE A 137 12.35 -17.33 -0.28
CA ILE A 137 10.99 -16.88 0.03
C ILE A 137 10.28 -17.99 0.80
N LYS A 138 10.18 -17.82 2.12
CA LYS A 138 9.55 -18.79 3.04
C LYS A 138 8.19 -18.34 3.57
N TYR A 139 7.67 -17.21 3.09
CA TYR A 139 6.50 -16.58 3.70
C TYR A 139 5.55 -16.05 2.64
N CYS A 140 4.28 -15.93 3.00
CA CYS A 140 3.28 -15.30 2.17
C CYS A 140 2.21 -14.56 2.99
N TRP A 141 1.70 -13.48 2.41
CA TRP A 141 0.40 -12.93 2.76
C TRP A 141 -0.67 -13.57 1.89
N ILE A 142 -1.77 -13.94 2.52
CA ILE A 142 -2.98 -14.41 1.84
C ILE A 142 -4.07 -13.41 2.16
N PHE A 143 -4.63 -12.80 1.11
CA PHE A 143 -5.80 -11.96 1.17
C PHE A 143 -6.89 -12.56 0.27
N SER A 144 -7.93 -13.11 0.89
CA SER A 144 -8.97 -13.84 0.17
C SER A 144 -10.37 -13.40 0.59
N CYS A 145 -11.35 -13.57 -0.28
CA CYS A 145 -12.76 -13.39 0.07
C CYS A 145 -13.50 -14.74 -0.06
N ILE A 146 -14.15 -15.16 1.01
CA ILE A 146 -14.94 -16.42 1.06
C ILE A 146 -16.23 -16.08 1.78
N ASP A 147 -17.39 -16.40 1.18
CA ASP A 147 -18.72 -16.13 1.74
C ASP A 147 -18.90 -14.68 2.22
N SER A 148 -18.45 -13.72 1.40
CA SER A 148 -18.47 -12.27 1.70
C SER A 148 -17.60 -11.82 2.88
N LYS A 149 -16.74 -12.70 3.40
CA LYS A 149 -15.76 -12.38 4.44
C LYS A 149 -14.35 -12.36 3.87
N TYR A 150 -13.62 -11.32 4.24
CA TYR A 150 -12.23 -11.17 3.86
C TYR A 150 -11.33 -11.83 4.91
N ILE A 151 -10.50 -12.76 4.48
CA ILE A 151 -9.47 -13.37 5.31
C ILE A 151 -8.13 -12.74 4.94
N PHE A 152 -7.49 -12.12 5.92
CA PHE A 152 -6.14 -11.58 5.78
C PHE A 152 -5.20 -12.26 6.77
N LYS A 153 -4.27 -13.05 6.26
CA LYS A 153 -3.35 -13.83 7.11
C LYS A 153 -1.93 -13.89 6.56
N TYR A 154 -0.98 -14.01 7.48
CA TYR A 154 0.42 -14.26 7.17
C TYR A 154 0.79 -15.69 7.54
N CYS A 155 1.47 -16.36 6.60
CA CYS A 155 1.76 -17.79 6.68
C CYS A 155 3.23 -18.08 6.35
N ARG A 156 3.71 -19.23 6.83
CA ARG A 156 5.01 -19.82 6.49
C ARG A 156 4.80 -20.91 5.45
N ILE A 157 5.64 -20.91 4.44
CA ILE A 157 5.73 -21.96 3.42
C ILE A 157 6.79 -22.94 3.92
N LEU A 158 6.37 -24.19 4.14
CA LEU A 158 7.23 -25.28 4.57
C LEU A 158 7.94 -25.91 3.37
N SER A 159 8.98 -26.72 3.62
CA SER A 159 9.79 -27.34 2.55
C SER A 159 9.04 -28.39 1.73
N ASN A 160 7.89 -28.87 2.24
CA ASN A 160 6.96 -29.76 1.56
C ASN A 160 5.82 -29.00 0.86
N ASP A 161 5.95 -27.69 0.69
CA ASP A 161 4.94 -26.76 0.13
C ASP A 161 3.64 -26.63 0.94
N GLU A 162 3.60 -27.19 2.15
CA GLU A 162 2.49 -26.95 3.07
C GLU A 162 2.54 -25.52 3.65
N ILE A 163 1.37 -25.01 4.00
CA ILE A 163 1.20 -23.66 4.55
C ILE A 163 0.86 -23.78 6.04
N GLU A 164 1.69 -23.16 6.86
CA GLU A 164 1.44 -23.04 8.29
C GLU A 164 0.96 -21.62 8.62
N ASP A 165 -0.14 -21.51 9.37
CA ASP A 165 -0.67 -20.23 9.82
C ASP A 165 0.15 -19.72 11.00
N ILE A 166 0.91 -18.67 10.74
CA ILE A 166 1.87 -18.15 11.69
C ILE A 166 1.46 -16.76 12.24
N GLY A 167 0.57 -16.05 11.55
CA GLY A 167 -0.01 -14.80 12.03
C GLY A 167 0.75 -13.54 11.61
N PRO A 168 0.07 -12.38 11.55
CA PRO A 168 -1.26 -12.12 12.12
C PRO A 168 -2.39 -12.68 11.24
N TYR A 169 -3.52 -12.97 11.86
CA TYR A 169 -4.75 -13.42 11.20
C TYR A 169 -5.89 -12.44 11.49
N PHE A 170 -6.64 -12.10 10.45
CA PHE A 170 -7.85 -11.28 10.52
C PHE A 170 -8.96 -11.90 9.70
N GLU A 171 -10.13 -12.01 10.32
CA GLU A 171 -11.41 -12.21 9.65
C GLU A 171 -12.11 -10.85 9.61
N LEU A 172 -12.40 -10.38 8.41
CA LEU A 172 -12.78 -9.01 8.11
C LEU A 172 -14.10 -8.99 7.33
N GLU A 173 -14.93 -8.00 7.60
CA GLU A 173 -16.13 -7.68 6.83
C GLU A 173 -15.96 -6.29 6.23
N LEU A 174 -16.12 -6.13 4.92
CA LEU A 174 -16.03 -4.82 4.28
C LEU A 174 -17.29 -4.02 4.64
N VAL A 175 -17.11 -2.92 5.37
CA VAL A 175 -18.23 -2.08 5.85
C VAL A 175 -18.42 -0.86 4.98
N ASP A 176 -17.32 -0.24 4.57
CA ASP A 176 -17.35 1.00 3.81
C ASP A 176 -16.12 1.10 2.90
N LYS A 177 -16.30 1.72 1.74
CA LYS A 177 -15.24 1.97 0.77
C LYS A 177 -15.45 3.33 0.12
N TYR A 178 -14.34 4.07 0.02
CA TYR A 178 -14.26 5.33 -0.69
C TYR A 178 -13.31 5.17 -1.86
N TYR A 179 -13.76 5.60 -3.04
CA TYR A 179 -12.98 5.70 -4.26
C TYR A 179 -13.06 7.11 -4.80
N CYS A 180 -11.92 7.67 -5.18
CA CYS A 180 -11.87 8.91 -5.94
C CYS A 180 -12.44 8.73 -7.35
N SER A 181 -12.63 9.87 -8.03
CA SER A 181 -13.07 9.90 -9.42
C SER A 181 -12.09 9.19 -10.36
N ASP A 182 -12.61 8.64 -11.45
CA ASP A 182 -11.81 7.93 -12.45
C ASP A 182 -10.75 8.82 -13.09
N GLU A 183 -11.01 10.12 -13.23
CA GLU A 183 -10.02 11.08 -13.73
C GLU A 183 -8.81 11.20 -12.81
N LEU A 184 -9.04 11.35 -11.50
CA LEU A 184 -7.96 11.44 -10.52
C LEU A 184 -7.24 10.09 -10.41
N TYR A 185 -7.98 8.99 -10.45
CA TYR A 185 -7.43 7.64 -10.48
C TYR A 185 -6.49 7.44 -11.68
N LYS A 186 -6.93 7.78 -12.89
CA LYS A 186 -6.12 7.70 -14.12
C LYS A 186 -4.88 8.58 -14.04
N LYS A 187 -5.02 9.83 -13.58
CA LYS A 187 -3.89 10.73 -13.36
C LYS A 187 -2.85 10.16 -12.39
N SER A 188 -3.27 9.35 -11.41
CA SER A 188 -2.36 8.78 -10.41
C SER A 188 -1.40 7.73 -10.96
N PHE A 189 -1.70 7.09 -12.09
CA PHE A 189 -0.79 6.16 -12.77
C PHE A 189 0.37 6.87 -13.48
N GLY A 190 0.30 8.20 -13.62
CA GLY A 190 1.22 9.00 -14.41
C GLY A 190 0.96 8.90 -15.90
N GLU A 191 1.36 9.93 -16.65
CA GLU A 191 1.45 9.82 -18.10
C GLU A 191 2.63 8.90 -18.43
N ILE A 192 2.39 7.88 -19.25
CA ILE A 192 3.46 7.18 -19.95
C ILE A 192 3.99 8.23 -20.93
N ASN A 193 5.08 8.92 -20.57
CA ASN A 193 5.78 9.79 -21.51
C ASN A 193 6.35 8.90 -22.62
N GLU A 194 5.57 8.70 -23.68
CA GLU A 194 6.10 8.22 -24.95
C GLU A 194 7.14 9.24 -25.40
N ILE A 195 8.42 8.88 -25.28
CA ILE A 195 9.53 9.72 -25.71
C ILE A 195 9.47 9.75 -27.24
N GLY A 196 8.84 10.77 -27.80
CA GLY A 196 8.90 11.05 -29.23
C GLY A 196 10.29 11.53 -29.62
N THR A 197 10.92 10.88 -30.60
CA THR A 197 12.15 11.37 -31.22
C THR A 197 11.84 12.59 -32.09
N LEU A 198 12.31 13.76 -31.68
CA LEU A 198 12.25 14.97 -32.49
C LEU A 198 13.36 14.93 -33.55
N HIS A 199 13.01 14.66 -34.80
CA HIS A 199 13.93 14.83 -35.93
C HIS A 199 13.93 16.30 -36.36
N ILE A 200 14.98 17.03 -35.98
CA ILE A 200 15.21 18.38 -36.49
C ILE A 200 15.98 18.25 -37.81
N ASP A 201 15.32 18.60 -38.90
CA ASP A 201 15.97 18.68 -40.21
C ASP A 201 17.03 19.79 -40.25
N LYS A 202 18.04 19.60 -41.10
CA LYS A 202 19.12 20.57 -41.30
C LYS A 202 18.54 21.89 -41.79
N GLN A 203 18.59 22.93 -40.96
CA GLN A 203 18.21 24.29 -41.34
C GLN A 203 19.33 24.95 -42.14
N ASP A 204 19.04 25.40 -43.36
CA ASP A 204 19.96 26.21 -44.14
C ASP A 204 19.71 27.70 -43.84
N LEU A 205 20.72 28.36 -43.25
CA LEU A 205 20.63 29.75 -42.81
C LEU A 205 21.11 30.72 -43.90
N ARG A 206 21.53 30.24 -45.07
CA ARG A 206 22.03 31.08 -46.19
C ARG A 206 20.97 32.00 -46.78
N GLU A 207 19.69 31.67 -46.63
CA GLU A 207 18.57 32.48 -47.10
C GLU A 207 18.20 33.63 -46.14
N ILE A 208 18.77 33.64 -44.93
CA ILE A 208 18.46 34.66 -43.93
C ILE A 208 19.18 35.97 -44.28
N LYS A 209 18.42 36.94 -44.79
CA LYS A 209 18.91 38.31 -45.03
C LYS A 209 19.01 39.04 -43.70
N THR A 210 20.24 39.27 -43.24
CA THR A 210 20.50 40.08 -42.04
C THR A 210 20.25 41.57 -42.32
N ARG A 211 19.77 42.27 -41.29
CA ARG A 211 19.50 43.71 -41.35
C ARG A 211 20.81 44.47 -41.58
N LYS A 212 20.92 45.18 -42.71
CA LYS A 212 22.10 46.01 -43.00
C LYS A 212 22.09 47.25 -42.12
N TYR A 213 23.10 47.38 -41.26
CA TYR A 213 23.35 48.62 -40.52
C TYR A 213 23.95 49.67 -41.46
N ARG A 214 23.40 50.89 -41.44
CA ARG A 214 24.01 52.06 -42.11
C ARG A 214 25.20 52.52 -41.27
N LYS A 215 26.38 52.59 -41.89
CA LYS A 215 27.54 53.28 -41.32
C LYS A 215 27.33 54.79 -41.42
#